data_AF-A0A537J5V4-F1
#
_entry.id   AF-A0A537J5V4-F1
#
_cell.length_a   1.000
_cell.length_b   1.000
_cell.length_c   1.000
_cell.angle_alpha   90.00
_cell.angle_beta   90.00
_cell.angle_gamma   90.00
#
_symmetry.space_group_name_H-M   'P 1'
#
loop_
_entity.id
_entity.type
_entity.pdbx_description
1 polymer ?
#
loop_
_entity_poly.entity_id
_entity_poly.type
_entity_poly.pdbx_seq_one_letter_code
_entity_poly.pdbx_strand_id
1 'polypeptide(L)'
;ALLAAGRVRSLALAPSKDGGTNAMLVPPGVTFRPAYGPGSLAAHRRRSRALGLGIVEVQRPGLAFDVDTEADLLSVRGAGWVNAHNLSF
;
A
#
# COMPACT_ATOMS: atom_id res chain seq x y z
N ALA A 1 -2.76 -9.64 4.98
CA ALA A 1 -1.31 -9.40 4.83
C ALA A 1 -0.89 -8.10 5.50
N LEU A 2 -1.40 -6.94 5.05
CA LEU A 2 -1.09 -5.64 5.69
C LEU A 2 -1.54 -5.60 7.16
N LEU A 3 -2.76 -6.06 7.47
CA LEU A 3 -3.26 -6.22 8.85
C LEU A 3 -2.43 -7.17 9.72
N ALA A 4 -1.85 -8.22 9.14
CA ALA A 4 -0.99 -9.16 9.87
C ALA A 4 0.43 -8.60 10.07
N ALA A 5 0.87 -7.69 9.20
CA ALA A 5 2.17 -7.03 9.25
C ALA A 5 2.21 -5.87 10.26
N GLY A 6 1.07 -5.20 10.48
CA GLY A 6 0.94 -4.19 11.53
C GLY A 6 1.00 -4.82 12.91
N ARG A 7 2.18 -4.81 13.53
CA ARG A 7 2.36 -5.16 14.94
C ARG A 7 2.42 -3.91 15.81
N VAL A 8 2.28 -4.10 17.12
CA VAL A 8 2.50 -3.05 18.13
C VAL A 8 3.80 -2.31 17.80
N ARG A 9 3.69 -1.00 17.53
CA ARG A 9 4.79 -0.06 17.18
C ARG A 9 5.44 -0.19 15.78
N SER A 10 4.81 -0.83 14.81
CA SER A 10 5.32 -0.86 13.42
C SER A 10 4.32 -0.34 12.40
N LEU A 11 4.80 0.49 11.48
CA LEU A 11 4.07 0.94 10.30
C LEU A 11 4.19 -0.13 9.20
N ALA A 12 3.07 -0.64 8.70
CA ALA A 12 3.10 -1.51 7.53
C ALA A 12 2.85 -0.68 6.25
N LEU A 13 3.70 -0.83 5.25
CA LEU A 13 3.65 -0.10 3.99
C LEU A 13 3.56 -1.09 2.83
N ALA A 14 2.68 -0.86 1.86
CA ALA A 14 2.70 -1.51 0.57
C ALA A 14 3.26 -0.51 -0.46
N PRO A 15 4.51 -0.70 -0.92
CA PRO A 15 5.11 0.17 -1.94
C PRO A 15 4.36 0.08 -3.26
N SER A 16 4.26 1.22 -3.96
CA SER A 16 3.87 1.24 -5.36
C SER A 16 5.09 1.02 -6.27
N LYS A 17 4.86 0.77 -7.57
CA LYS A 17 5.95 0.57 -8.55
C LYS A 17 6.71 1.84 -8.88
N ASP A 18 6.08 3.00 -8.77
CA ASP A 18 6.63 4.33 -9.07
C ASP A 18 7.27 5.02 -7.84
N GLY A 19 7.47 4.29 -6.74
CA GLY A 19 8.15 4.79 -5.54
C GLY A 19 7.25 5.53 -4.55
N GLY A 20 5.94 5.47 -4.75
CA GLY A 20 4.90 5.85 -3.81
C GLY A 20 4.47 4.72 -2.85
N THR A 21 3.31 4.89 -2.22
CA THR A 21 2.73 3.95 -1.25
C THR A 21 1.27 3.67 -1.62
N ASN A 22 0.96 2.44 -2.02
CA ASN A 22 -0.41 2.02 -2.39
C ASN A 22 -1.27 1.77 -1.15
N ALA A 23 -0.68 1.28 -0.07
CA ALA A 23 -1.42 1.06 1.17
C ALA A 23 -0.53 1.26 2.40
N MET A 24 -1.15 1.66 3.49
CA MET A 24 -0.47 1.83 4.77
C MET A 24 -1.38 1.43 5.92
N LEU A 25 -0.81 0.78 6.92
CA LEU A 25 -1.46 0.51 8.19
C LEU A 25 -0.66 1.18 9.30
N VAL A 26 -1.31 2.10 9.99
CA VAL A 26 -0.78 2.81 11.16
C VAL A 26 -1.11 2.01 12.42
N PRO A 27 -0.13 1.71 13.29
CA PRO A 27 -0.41 1.01 14.54
C PRO A 27 -1.30 1.88 15.45
N PRO A 28 -2.16 1.26 16.27
CA PRO A 28 -3.06 2.01 17.15
C PRO A 28 -2.30 2.90 18.13
N GLY A 29 -2.91 4.03 18.50
CA GLY A 29 -2.32 5.00 19.44
C GLY A 29 -1.21 5.88 18.85
N VAL A 30 -0.94 5.77 17.55
CA VAL A 30 0.05 6.60 16.85
C VAL A 30 -0.66 7.64 15.99
N THR A 31 -0.39 8.92 16.26
CA THR A 31 -0.79 10.02 15.38
C THR A 31 0.19 10.11 14.21
N PHE A 32 -0.14 9.45 13.11
CA PHE A 32 0.61 9.51 11.85
C PHE A 32 -0.20 10.28 10.80
N ARG A 33 0.40 11.26 10.13
CA ARG A 33 -0.25 11.98 9.02
C ARG A 33 0.38 11.50 7.70
N PRO A 34 -0.35 10.72 6.88
CA PRO A 34 0.09 10.29 5.56
C PRO A 34 0.42 11.47 4.64
N ALA A 35 1.34 11.25 3.71
CA ALA A 35 1.70 12.19 2.65
C ALA A 35 1.90 11.39 1.36
N TYR A 36 0.78 11.09 0.68
CA TYR A 36 0.76 10.36 -0.58
C TYR A 36 1.22 11.23 -1.76
N GLY A 37 1.51 10.57 -2.89
CA GLY A 37 2.05 11.18 -4.10
C GLY A 37 3.49 10.75 -4.40
N PRO A 38 4.16 11.42 -5.35
CA PRO A 38 5.52 11.08 -5.77
C PRO A 38 6.51 11.05 -4.60
N GLY A 39 7.25 9.95 -4.48
CA GLY A 39 8.23 9.75 -3.39
C GLY A 39 7.63 9.56 -2.00
N SER A 40 6.32 9.30 -1.91
CA SER A 40 5.62 9.10 -0.63
C SER A 40 6.20 7.95 0.20
N LEU A 41 6.73 6.89 -0.42
CA LEU A 41 7.39 5.80 0.31
C LEU A 41 8.58 6.30 1.15
N ALA A 42 9.43 7.13 0.56
CA ALA A 42 10.59 7.69 1.26
C ALA A 42 10.16 8.67 2.36
N ALA A 43 9.11 9.47 2.11
CA ALA A 43 8.54 10.36 3.10
C ALA A 43 7.94 9.59 4.30
N HIS A 44 7.18 8.53 4.04
CA HIS A 44 6.62 7.65 5.08
C HIS A 44 7.72 6.97 5.89
N ARG A 45 8.76 6.41 5.24
CA ARG A 45 9.92 5.81 5.93
C ARG A 45 10.62 6.81 6.85
N ARG A 46 10.88 8.03 6.39
CA ARG A 46 11.50 9.09 7.20
C ARG A 46 10.65 9.46 8.41
N ARG A 47 9.33 9.62 8.22
CA ARG A 47 8.40 9.97 9.31
C ARG A 47 8.28 8.85 10.34
N SER A 48 8.26 7.60 9.91
CA SER A 48 8.26 6.43 10.80
C SER A 48 9.48 6.43 11.71
N ARG A 49 10.67 6.67 11.15
CA ARG A 49 11.91 6.78 11.93
C ARG A 49 11.87 7.93 12.95
N ALA A 50 11.36 9.09 12.55
CA ALA A 50 11.21 10.24 13.45
C ALA A 50 10.26 9.97 14.63
N LEU A 51 9.31 9.06 14.47
CA LEU A 51 8.38 8.63 15.52
C LEU A 51 8.86 7.40 16.30
N GLY A 52 10.06 6.88 16.02
CA GLY A 52 10.60 5.68 16.65
C GLY A 52 9.78 4.41 16.35
N LEU A 53 9.13 4.37 15.18
CA LEU A 53 8.33 3.24 14.73
C LEU A 53 9.15 2.33 13.81
N GLY A 54 8.97 1.02 13.99
CA GLY A 54 9.44 0.03 13.03
C GLY A 54 8.71 0.15 11.69
N ILE A 55 9.28 -0.42 10.63
CA ILE A 55 8.68 -0.44 9.29
C ILE A 55 8.63 -1.88 8.82
N VAL A 56 7.48 -2.29 8.29
CA VAL A 56 7.30 -3.57 7.60
C VAL A 56 6.80 -3.28 6.19
N GLU A 57 7.53 -3.74 5.18
CA GLU A 57 7.10 -3.60 3.79
C GLU A 57 6.41 -4.87 3.31
N VAL A 58 5.19 -4.70 2.78
CA VAL A 58 4.32 -5.80 2.36
C VAL A 58 4.22 -5.79 0.84
N GLN A 59 4.98 -6.70 0.22
CA GLN A 59 4.93 -6.94 -1.22
C GLN A 59 3.85 -7.99 -1.52
N ARG A 60 2.72 -7.56 -2.09
CA ARG A 60 1.61 -8.42 -2.49
C ARG A 60 1.13 -8.00 -3.86
N PRO A 61 0.93 -8.93 -4.82
CA PRO A 61 0.48 -8.57 -6.17
C PRO A 61 -0.77 -7.67 -6.16
N GLY A 62 -1.74 -7.95 -5.29
CA GLY A 62 -2.99 -7.19 -5.20
C GLY A 62 -2.91 -5.89 -4.44
N LEU A 63 -1.76 -5.56 -3.85
CA LEU A 63 -1.46 -4.24 -3.28
C LEU A 63 -0.43 -3.48 -4.12
N ALA A 64 0.24 -4.14 -5.08
CA ALA A 64 1.28 -3.55 -5.90
C ALA A 64 0.74 -2.89 -7.18
N PHE A 65 -0.53 -3.16 -7.53
CA PHE A 65 -1.23 -2.56 -8.66
C PHE A 65 -2.39 -1.72 -8.10
N ASP A 66 -2.26 -0.39 -8.19
CA ASP A 66 -3.36 0.51 -7.91
C ASP A 66 -4.16 0.74 -9.20
N VAL A 67 -5.46 1.00 -9.07
CA VAL A 67 -6.37 1.16 -10.21
C VAL A 67 -6.91 2.58 -10.18
N ASP A 68 -6.16 3.53 -10.75
CA ASP A 68 -6.49 4.95 -10.70
C ASP A 68 -7.13 5.45 -12.01
N THR A 69 -6.82 4.79 -13.12
CA THR A 69 -7.23 5.20 -14.47
C THR A 69 -8.05 4.13 -15.18
N GLU A 70 -8.79 4.53 -16.20
CA GLU A 70 -9.50 3.61 -17.08
C GLU A 70 -8.56 2.61 -17.77
N ALA A 71 -7.32 3.04 -18.08
CA ALA A 71 -6.29 2.17 -18.63
C ALA A 71 -5.84 1.08 -17.64
N ASP A 72 -5.87 1.38 -16.34
CA ASP A 72 -5.52 0.41 -15.30
C ASP A 72 -6.57 -0.71 -15.22
N LEU A 73 -7.86 -0.37 -15.34
CA LEU A 73 -8.94 -1.36 -15.38
C LEU A 73 -8.82 -2.34 -16.56
N LEU A 74 -8.42 -1.84 -17.72
CA LEU A 74 -8.17 -2.68 -18.91
C LEU A 74 -6.97 -3.61 -18.69
N SER A 75 -5.96 -3.14 -17.96
CA SER A 75 -4.78 -3.95 -17.60
C SER A 75 -5.12 -5.07 -16.60
N VAL A 76 -6.09 -4.86 -15.69
CA VAL A 76 -6.58 -5.90 -14.77
C VAL A 76 -7.30 -7.03 -15.52
N ARG A 77 -7.98 -6.71 -16.65
CA ARG A 77 -8.67 -7.70 -17.50
C ARG A 77 -7.73 -8.67 -18.20
N GLY A 78 -6.55 -8.22 -18.62
CA GLY A 78 -5.57 -9.06 -19.30
C GLY A 78 -4.78 -10.02 -18.40
N ALA A 79 -4.68 -9.72 -17.10
CA ALA A 79 -3.83 -10.45 -16.15
C ALA A 79 -4.54 -11.62 -15.43
N GLY A 80 -5.77 -11.98 -15.80
CA GLY A 80 -6.52 -13.09 -15.19
C GLY A 80 -7.11 -12.79 -13.80
N TRP A 81 -7.07 -11.53 -13.33
CA TRP A 81 -7.59 -11.13 -12.01
C TRP A 81 -9.12 -11.14 -11.94
N VAL A 82 -9.80 -10.93 -13.07
CA VAL A 82 -11.27 -10.81 -13.15
C VAL A 82 -11.98 -12.16 -13.20
N ASN A 83 -11.30 -13.24 -13.62
CA ASN A 83 -11.90 -14.57 -13.67
C ASN A 83 -12.08 -15.20 -12.27
N ALA A 84 -11.49 -14.60 -11.22
CA ALA A 84 -11.65 -15.08 -9.84
C ALA A 84 -12.89 -14.52 -9.14
N HIS A 85 -13.46 -13.40 -9.62
CA HIS A 85 -14.63 -12.75 -9.01
C HIS A 85 -15.59 -12.25 -10.09
N ASN A 86 -16.58 -13.08 -10.37
CA ASN A 86 -17.65 -12.89 -11.34
C ASN A 86 -18.36 -11.52 -11.15
N LEU A 87 -18.09 -10.56 -12.03
CA LEU A 87 -18.88 -9.33 -12.15
C LEU A 87 -19.75 -9.45 -13.41
N SER A 88 -20.96 -9.95 -13.23
CA SER A 88 -22.04 -9.76 -14.19
C SER A 88 -22.52 -8.31 -14.10
N PHE A 89 -22.56 -7.60 -15.23
CA PHE A 89 -23.23 -6.30 -15.35
C PHE A 89 -24.75 -6.47 -15.26
#